data_AF-A0A537X3G2-F1
#
_entry.id   AF-A0A537X3G2-F1
#
_cell.length_a   1.000
_cell.length_b   1.000
_cell.length_c   1.000
_cell.angle_alpha   90.00
_cell.angle_beta   90.00
_cell.angle_gamma   90.00
#
_symmetry.space_group_name_H-M   'P 1'
#
loop_
_entity.id
_entity.type
_entity.pdbx_description
1 polymer ?
#
loop_
_entity_poly.entity_id
_entity_poly.type
_entity_poly.pdbx_seq_one_letter_code
_entity_poly.pdbx_strand_id
1 'polypeptide(L)'
;RALCVFDKERISYTTKVTETQSWHDIPTCKEQGLDVQYLMLRALFLPGKVTAEQQAFYVDLFQKVTQTAEYKDYMEKQALKPIFLTGKDMLQFLEEDDTLNKSLMTEAGFVAK
;
A
#
# COMPACT_ATOMS: atom_id res chain seq x y z
N ARG A 1 -22.15 -6.44 -5.17
CA ARG A 1 -21.34 -5.69 -6.16
C ARG A 1 -20.33 -4.85 -5.40
N ALA A 2 -19.06 -4.86 -5.80
CA ALA A 2 -18.07 -3.91 -5.26
C ALA A 2 -18.46 -2.47 -5.65
N LEU A 3 -18.40 -1.54 -4.70
CA LEU A 3 -18.83 -0.15 -4.90
C LEU A 3 -17.71 0.69 -5.48
N CYS A 4 -16.60 0.83 -4.74
CA CYS A 4 -15.44 1.57 -5.18
C CYS A 4 -14.17 1.19 -4.41
N VAL A 5 -13.01 1.43 -5.00
CA VAL A 5 -11.68 1.24 -4.41
C VAL A 5 -11.25 2.53 -3.71
N PHE A 6 -10.65 2.41 -2.51
CA PHE A 6 -10.24 3.54 -1.67
C PHE A 6 -8.83 4.04 -2.06
N ASP A 7 -8.42 3.85 -3.30
CA ASP A 7 -7.12 4.29 -3.81
C ASP A 7 -7.35 5.44 -4.82
N LYS A 8 -6.31 6.24 -5.06
CA LYS A 8 -6.33 7.32 -6.05
C LYS A 8 -6.48 6.81 -7.49
N GLU A 9 -6.12 5.56 -7.72
CA GLU A 9 -6.14 4.89 -9.01
C GLU A 9 -6.85 3.55 -8.92
N ARG A 10 -7.37 3.06 -10.05
CA ARG A 10 -7.97 1.72 -10.11
C ARG A 10 -6.92 0.65 -9.91
N ILE A 11 -7.33 -0.51 -9.42
CA ILE A 11 -6.47 -1.68 -9.31
C ILE A 11 -6.00 -2.08 -10.71
N SER A 12 -4.71 -2.36 -10.89
CA SER A 12 -4.13 -2.62 -12.23
C SER A 12 -4.38 -4.04 -12.76
N TYR A 13 -4.84 -4.97 -11.92
CA TYR A 13 -5.07 -6.37 -12.29
C TYR A 13 -6.29 -6.55 -13.19
N THR A 14 -6.05 -7.00 -14.42
CA THR A 14 -7.06 -7.24 -15.46
C THR A 14 -7.49 -8.70 -15.57
N THR A 15 -6.88 -9.61 -14.83
CA THR A 15 -7.30 -11.01 -14.79
C THR A 15 -8.71 -11.10 -14.23
N LYS A 16 -9.58 -11.83 -14.93
CA LYS A 16 -10.97 -12.01 -14.51
C LYS A 16 -11.03 -12.85 -13.23
N VAL A 17 -11.72 -12.32 -12.23
CA VAL A 17 -12.02 -13.00 -10.96
C VAL A 17 -13.49 -13.41 -10.85
N THR A 18 -14.31 -12.99 -11.81
CA THR A 18 -15.68 -13.47 -12.06
C THR A 18 -15.83 -13.87 -13.54
N GLU A 19 -17.03 -14.28 -13.97
CA GLU A 19 -17.31 -14.58 -15.38
C GLU A 19 -16.99 -13.40 -16.32
N THR A 20 -17.19 -12.16 -15.84
CA THR A 20 -17.12 -10.96 -16.68
C THR A 20 -16.21 -9.86 -16.16
N GLN A 21 -15.77 -9.91 -14.90
CA GLN A 21 -15.10 -8.78 -14.23
C GLN A 21 -13.73 -9.15 -13.65
N SER A 22 -12.84 -8.16 -13.67
CA SER A 22 -11.53 -8.09 -13.04
C SER A 22 -11.53 -7.07 -11.89
N TRP A 23 -10.44 -7.00 -11.12
CA TRP A 23 -10.28 -5.96 -10.11
C TRP A 23 -10.22 -4.55 -10.72
N HIS A 24 -9.74 -4.42 -11.96
CA HIS A 24 -9.66 -3.15 -12.69
C HIS A 24 -11.03 -2.54 -13.03
N ASP A 25 -12.09 -3.35 -13.09
CA ASP A 25 -13.43 -2.88 -13.44
C ASP A 25 -14.12 -2.12 -12.30
N ILE A 26 -13.54 -2.13 -11.10
CA ILE A 26 -14.06 -1.42 -9.94
C ILE A 26 -13.57 0.04 -10.00
N PRO A 27 -14.47 1.04 -10.04
CA PRO A 27 -14.05 2.44 -10.02
C PRO A 27 -13.43 2.83 -8.68
N THR A 28 -12.66 3.90 -8.62
CA THR A 28 -12.23 4.50 -7.35
C THR A 28 -13.38 5.27 -6.71
N CYS A 29 -13.32 5.48 -5.40
CA CYS A 29 -14.36 6.28 -4.73
C CYS A 29 -14.33 7.74 -5.19
N LYS A 30 -13.16 8.23 -5.58
CA LYS A 30 -12.97 9.54 -6.19
C LYS A 30 -13.70 9.67 -7.53
N GLU A 31 -13.66 8.65 -8.39
CA GLU A 31 -14.45 8.59 -9.62
C GLU A 31 -15.96 8.57 -9.36
N GLN A 32 -16.38 8.22 -8.14
CA GLN A 32 -17.78 8.22 -7.69
C GLN A 32 -18.15 9.49 -6.89
N GLY A 33 -17.27 10.50 -6.84
CA GLY A 33 -17.52 11.77 -6.14
C GLY A 33 -17.26 11.75 -4.64
N LEU A 34 -16.65 10.69 -4.11
CA LEU A 34 -16.26 10.58 -2.71
C LEU A 34 -14.75 10.79 -2.59
N ASP A 35 -14.33 11.86 -1.90
CA ASP A 35 -12.92 12.11 -1.62
C ASP A 35 -12.45 11.30 -0.40
N VAL A 36 -12.33 9.99 -0.59
CA VAL A 36 -11.83 9.05 0.41
C VAL A 36 -10.68 8.23 -0.16
N GLN A 37 -9.58 8.18 0.59
CA GLN A 37 -8.42 7.37 0.27
C GLN A 37 -7.90 6.67 1.52
N TYR A 38 -7.64 5.37 1.41
CA TYR A 38 -7.08 4.56 2.48
C TYR A 38 -6.42 3.31 1.92
N LEU A 39 -5.13 3.13 2.22
CA LEU A 39 -4.37 1.93 1.87
C LEU A 39 -3.82 1.31 3.16
N MET A 40 -4.08 0.02 3.38
CA MET A 40 -3.44 -0.72 4.47
C MET A 40 -1.98 -1.00 4.12
N LEU A 41 -1.08 -0.25 4.73
CA LEU A 41 0.36 -0.41 4.55
C LEU A 41 0.86 -1.73 5.15
N ARG A 42 1.77 -2.40 4.45
CA ARG A 42 2.54 -3.54 4.95
C ARG A 42 4.02 -3.19 4.82
N ALA A 43 4.70 -3.10 5.96
CA ALA A 43 6.08 -2.65 6.04
C ALA A 43 6.94 -3.64 6.84
N LEU A 44 8.22 -3.69 6.51
CA LEU A 44 9.22 -4.47 7.21
C LEU A 44 10.22 -3.49 7.83
N PHE A 45 10.44 -3.62 9.14
CA PHE A 45 11.32 -2.74 9.90
C PHE A 45 12.47 -3.54 10.48
N LEU A 46 13.66 -2.97 10.41
CA LEU A 46 14.82 -3.44 11.15
C LEU A 46 14.94 -2.66 12.46
N PRO A 47 15.52 -3.27 13.51
CA PRO A 47 15.77 -2.56 14.75
C PRO A 47 16.72 -1.36 14.53
N GLY A 48 16.65 -0.38 15.41
CA GLY A 48 17.57 0.75 15.39
C GLY A 48 19.03 0.30 15.54
N LYS A 49 19.96 1.10 15.00
CA LYS A 49 21.43 0.90 15.06
C LYS A 49 21.96 -0.31 14.27
N VAL A 50 21.19 -0.86 13.32
CA VAL A 50 21.75 -1.75 12.30
C VAL A 50 22.77 -1.02 11.42
N THR A 51 23.78 -1.74 10.96
CA THR A 51 24.78 -1.23 10.02
C THR A 51 24.17 -1.03 8.63
N ALA A 52 24.81 -0.19 7.80
CA ALA A 52 24.37 0.05 6.43
C ALA A 52 24.41 -1.23 5.59
N GLU A 53 25.40 -2.10 5.85
CA GLU A 53 25.56 -3.39 5.19
C GLU A 53 24.42 -4.35 5.53
N GLN A 54 24.02 -4.40 6.81
CA GLN A 54 22.86 -5.19 7.24
C GLN A 54 21.57 -4.69 6.59
N GLN A 55 21.37 -3.36 6.53
CA GLN A 55 20.22 -2.78 5.86
C GLN A 55 20.20 -3.12 4.37
N ALA A 56 21.32 -2.95 3.67
CA ALA A 56 21.45 -3.23 2.24
C ALA A 56 21.16 -4.69 1.92
N PHE A 57 21.64 -5.62 2.75
CA PHE A 57 21.35 -7.05 2.60
C PHE A 57 19.84 -7.33 2.56
N TYR A 58 19.07 -6.80 3.53
CA TYR A 58 17.63 -7.04 3.57
C TYR A 58 16.88 -6.34 2.44
N VAL A 59 17.30 -5.13 2.06
CA VAL A 59 16.71 -4.44 0.90
C VAL A 59 16.88 -5.27 -0.37
N ASP A 60 18.09 -5.77 -0.65
CA ASP A 60 18.36 -6.61 -1.82
C ASP A 60 17.60 -7.94 -1.75
N LEU A 61 17.55 -8.58 -0.58
CA LEU A 61 16.78 -9.80 -0.37
C LEU A 61 15.29 -9.59 -0.71
N PHE A 62 14.65 -8.57 -0.15
CA PHE A 62 13.23 -8.32 -0.40
C PHE A 62 12.97 -7.84 -1.82
N GLN A 63 13.91 -7.12 -2.44
CA GLN A 63 13.82 -6.77 -3.85
C GLN A 63 13.83 -8.01 -4.74
N LYS A 64 14.65 -9.02 -4.45
CA LYS A 64 14.65 -10.30 -5.16
C LYS A 64 13.34 -11.07 -4.93
N VAL A 65 12.83 -11.07 -3.69
CA VAL A 65 11.52 -11.68 -3.38
C VAL A 65 10.40 -11.05 -4.18
N THR A 66 10.36 -9.71 -4.34
CA THR A 66 9.28 -9.06 -5.08
C THR A 66 9.29 -9.35 -6.58
N GLN A 67 10.42 -9.84 -7.10
CA GLN A 67 10.58 -10.22 -8.50
C GLN A 67 10.12 -11.65 -8.81
N THR A 68 9.93 -12.50 -7.80
CA THR A 68 9.54 -13.90 -7.99
C THR A 68 8.12 -14.01 -8.53
N ALA A 69 7.83 -15.13 -9.22
CA ALA A 69 6.51 -15.38 -9.77
C ALA A 69 5.48 -15.58 -8.66
N GLU A 70 5.88 -16.25 -7.59
CA GLU A 70 5.07 -16.53 -6.41
C GLU A 70 4.62 -15.24 -5.72
N TYR A 71 5.52 -14.25 -5.60
CA TYR A 71 5.17 -12.97 -5.02
C TYR A 71 4.21 -12.19 -5.92
N LYS A 72 4.45 -12.15 -7.23
CA LYS A 72 3.54 -11.48 -8.18
C LYS A 72 2.15 -12.11 -8.19
N ASP A 73 2.08 -13.44 -8.18
CA ASP A 73 0.83 -14.20 -8.06
C ASP A 73 0.10 -13.92 -6.74
N TYR A 74 0.84 -13.90 -5.62
CA TYR A 74 0.29 -13.51 -4.33
C TYR A 74 -0.32 -12.10 -4.35
N MET A 75 0.40 -11.12 -4.90
CA MET A 75 -0.06 -9.73 -4.97
C MET A 75 -1.34 -9.60 -5.81
N GLU A 76 -1.40 -10.27 -6.96
CA GLU A 76 -2.59 -10.26 -7.83
C GLU A 76 -3.80 -10.96 -7.19
N LYS A 77 -3.61 -12.16 -6.63
CA LYS A 77 -4.70 -12.92 -5.98
C LYS A 77 -5.29 -12.20 -4.78
N GLN A 78 -4.47 -11.42 -4.07
CA GLN A 78 -4.90 -10.65 -2.92
C GLN A 78 -5.27 -9.20 -3.28
N ALA A 79 -5.26 -8.84 -4.56
CA ALA A 79 -5.55 -7.50 -5.07
C ALA A 79 -4.74 -6.38 -4.38
N LEU A 80 -3.48 -6.66 -4.07
CA LEU A 80 -2.59 -5.75 -3.35
C LEU A 80 -1.90 -4.78 -4.29
N LYS A 81 -1.65 -3.56 -3.82
CA LYS A 81 -0.88 -2.57 -4.57
C LYS A 81 0.61 -2.94 -4.58
N PRO A 82 1.23 -3.21 -5.74
CA PRO A 82 2.65 -3.52 -5.81
C PRO A 82 3.47 -2.24 -5.68
N ILE A 83 3.93 -1.96 -4.47
CA ILE A 83 4.84 -0.85 -4.18
C ILE A 83 6.03 -1.36 -3.39
N PHE A 84 7.23 -0.89 -3.75
CA PHE A 84 8.47 -1.23 -3.06
C PHE A 84 9.21 0.06 -2.72
N LEU A 85 8.96 0.57 -1.52
CA LEU A 85 9.63 1.76 -0.98
C LEU A 85 10.73 1.33 -0.02
N THR A 86 11.85 2.05 -0.05
CA THR A 86 12.98 1.81 0.86
C THR A 86 13.62 3.13 1.26
N GLY A 87 14.43 3.12 2.32
CA GLY A 87 15.26 4.26 2.71
C GLY A 87 14.46 5.55 2.90
N LYS A 88 14.87 6.61 2.18
CA LYS A 88 14.26 7.94 2.29
C LYS A 88 12.82 7.99 1.78
N ASP A 89 12.50 7.24 0.73
CA ASP A 89 11.14 7.24 0.16
C ASP A 89 10.15 6.59 1.12
N MET A 90 10.58 5.53 1.82
CA MET A 90 9.78 4.91 2.88
C MET A 90 9.61 5.86 4.08
N LEU A 91 10.66 6.58 4.48
CA LEU A 91 10.58 7.56 5.57
C LEU A 91 9.60 8.67 5.22
N GLN A 92 9.73 9.27 4.03
CA GLN A 92 8.84 10.32 3.57
C GLN A 92 7.38 9.86 3.56
N PHE A 93 7.11 8.67 3.02
CA PHE A 93 5.76 8.09 3.03
C PHE A 93 5.19 7.98 4.45
N LEU A 94 5.97 7.50 5.41
CA LEU A 94 5.53 7.35 6.80
C LEU A 94 5.30 8.69 7.49
N GLU A 95 6.12 9.71 7.20
CA GLU A 95 5.94 11.07 7.74
C GLU A 95 4.68 11.75 7.21
N GLU A 96 4.40 11.60 5.91
CA GLU A 96 3.17 12.09 5.27
C GLU A 96 1.93 11.39 5.85
N ASP A 97 1.98 10.06 6.01
CA ASP A 97 0.89 9.26 6.58
C ASP A 97 0.66 9.58 8.07
N ASP A 98 1.72 9.74 8.87
CA ASP A 98 1.62 10.15 10.29
C ASP A 98 0.98 11.53 10.42
N THR A 99 1.42 12.49 9.60
CA THR A 99 0.88 13.85 9.60
C THR A 99 -0.63 13.86 9.29
N LEU A 100 -1.03 13.12 8.26
CA LEU A 100 -2.43 13.00 7.87
C LEU A 100 -3.27 12.34 8.97
N ASN A 101 -2.84 11.17 9.46
CA ASN A 101 -3.57 10.44 10.50
C ASN A 101 -3.69 11.26 11.79
N LYS A 102 -2.62 11.97 12.19
CA LYS A 102 -2.66 12.85 13.35
C LYS A 102 -3.67 13.99 13.20
N SER A 103 -3.75 14.62 12.03
CA SER A 103 -4.75 15.66 11.76
C SER A 103 -6.16 15.11 11.90
N LEU A 104 -6.44 13.98 11.23
CA LEU A 104 -7.74 13.32 11.26
C LEU A 104 -8.16 12.90 12.66
N MET A 105 -7.26 12.27 13.43
CA MET A 105 -7.55 11.88 14.82
C MET A 105 -7.80 13.09 15.72
N THR A 106 -7.08 14.19 15.52
CA THR A 106 -7.26 15.43 16.29
C THR A 106 -8.60 16.06 15.99
N GLU A 107 -8.95 16.21 14.70
CA GLU A 107 -10.23 16.76 14.25
C GLU A 107 -11.42 15.92 14.71
N ALA A 108 -11.27 14.59 14.72
CA ALA A 108 -12.29 13.65 15.19
C ALA A 108 -12.40 13.57 16.73
N GLY A 109 -11.47 14.17 17.48
CA GLY A 109 -11.44 14.11 18.94
C GLY A 109 -11.03 12.74 19.50
N PHE A 110 -10.29 11.93 18.74
CA PHE A 110 -9.82 10.59 19.11
C PHE A 110 -8.42 10.57 19.72
N VAL A 111 -7.76 11.73 19.85
CA VAL A 111 -6.46 11.82 20.51
C VAL A 111 -6.66 11.79 22.03
N ALA A 112 -5.86 10.97 22.71
CA ALA A 112 -5.83 10.93 24.17
C ALA A 112 -5.48 12.32 24.73
N LYS A 113 -6.13 12.70 25.83
CA LYS A 113 -5.85 13.96 26.54
C LYS A 113 -4.58 13.88 27.35
#